data_AF-A0A2P2P4Y3-F1
#
_entry.id   AF-A0A2P2P4Y3-F1
#
_cell.length_a   1.000
_cell.length_b   1.000
_cell.length_c   1.000
_cell.angle_alpha   90.00
_cell.angle_beta   90.00
_cell.angle_gamma   90.00
#
_symmetry.space_group_name_H-M   'P 1'
#
loop_
_entity.id
_entity.type
_entity.pdbx_description
1 polymer ?
#
loop_
_entity_poly.entity_id
_entity_poly.type
_entity_poly.pdbx_seq_one_letter_code
_entity_poly.pdbx_strand_id
1 'polypeptide(L)'
;MPMEPSGGVWGALLGACRIHRNPEVAKVATTHLFELEPDVIGNHILLCNIYASAGRWEDASVVKKLMLEKGLKKNHACSWFETDEGVIHEFLCGGY
;
A
#
# COMPACT_ATOMS: atom_id res chain seq x y z
N MET A 1 10.23 23.27 6.67
CA MET A 1 11.62 22.86 6.37
C MET A 1 12.19 23.84 5.37
N PRO A 2 13.49 24.21 5.47
CA PRO A 2 14.14 25.09 4.49
C PRO A 2 14.45 24.40 3.15
N MET A 3 14.22 23.09 3.04
CA MET A 3 14.41 22.27 1.84
C MET A 3 13.18 21.37 1.60
N GLU A 4 12.98 20.91 0.37
CA GLU A 4 11.89 19.98 0.05
C GLU A 4 12.12 18.62 0.72
N PRO A 5 11.10 18.02 1.35
CA PRO A 5 11.25 16.71 2.01
C PRO A 5 11.39 15.60 0.96
N SER A 6 12.29 14.65 1.22
CA SER A 6 12.46 13.47 0.37
C SER A 6 11.33 12.47 0.53
N GLY A 7 11.22 11.51 -0.40
CA GLY A 7 10.26 10.40 -0.33
C GLY A 7 10.35 9.65 0.99
N GLY A 8 11.55 9.43 1.53
CA GLY A 8 11.74 8.78 2.84
C GLY A 8 11.08 9.54 4.00
N VAL A 9 11.10 10.88 4.00
CA VAL A 9 10.46 11.69 5.04
C VAL A 9 8.93 11.58 4.96
N TRP A 10 8.38 11.66 3.75
CA TRP A 10 6.95 11.48 3.53
C TRP A 10 6.49 10.05 3.84
N GLY A 11 7.30 9.04 3.50
CA GLY A 11 7.07 7.64 3.83
C GLY A 11 7.07 7.39 5.33
N ALA A 12 8.01 7.99 6.08
CA ALA A 12 8.03 7.93 7.54
C ALA A 12 6.77 8.57 8.15
N LEU A 13 6.34 9.72 7.63
CA LEU A 13 5.10 10.38 8.06
C LEU A 13 3.87 9.51 7.78
N LEU A 14 3.77 8.92 6.58
CA LEU A 14 2.67 8.02 6.22
C LEU A 14 2.64 6.78 7.13
N GLY A 15 3.81 6.23 7.47
CA GLY A 15 3.96 5.15 8.45
C GLY A 15 3.44 5.55 9.84
N ALA A 16 3.74 6.76 10.31
CA ALA A 16 3.21 7.29 11.56
C ALA A 16 1.68 7.47 11.51
N CYS A 17 1.13 7.95 10.38
CA CYS A 17 -0.31 8.09 10.20
C CYS A 17 -1.07 6.75 10.34
N ARG A 18 -0.45 5.63 9.94
CA ARG A 18 -0.99 4.28 10.18
C ARG A 18 -1.09 3.96 11.67
N ILE A 19 -0.06 4.28 12.45
CA ILE A 19 -0.01 3.98 13.88
C ILE A 19 -1.01 4.85 14.65
N HIS A 20 -1.07 6.14 14.32
CA HIS A 20 -1.91 7.13 15.00
C HIS A 20 -3.31 7.32 14.39
N ARG A 21 -3.66 6.54 13.36
CA ARG A 21 -4.97 6.55 12.67
C ARG A 21 -5.40 7.95 12.21
N ASN A 22 -4.50 8.66 11.53
CA ASN A 22 -4.78 9.99 11.01
C ASN A 22 -4.88 9.97 9.47
N PRO A 23 -6.08 9.73 8.90
CA PRO A 23 -6.25 9.59 7.46
C PRO A 23 -6.07 10.92 6.69
N GLU A 24 -6.33 12.07 7.32
CA GLU A 24 -6.16 13.38 6.66
C GLU A 24 -4.69 13.68 6.40
N VAL A 25 -3.83 13.46 7.40
CA VAL A 25 -2.38 13.64 7.22
C VAL A 25 -1.81 12.56 6.31
N ALA A 26 -2.34 11.33 6.36
CA ALA A 26 -1.96 10.27 5.42
C ALA A 26 -2.21 10.68 3.96
N LYS A 27 -3.36 11.29 3.67
CA LYS A 27 -3.67 11.79 2.33
C LYS A 27 -2.62 12.79 1.83
N VAL A 28 -2.27 13.78 2.66
CA VAL A 28 -1.25 14.78 2.32
C VAL A 28 0.11 14.12 2.05
N ALA A 29 0.56 13.25 2.95
CA ALA A 29 1.83 12.55 2.80
C ALA A 29 1.86 11.69 1.52
N THR A 30 0.75 11.05 1.20
CA THR A 30 0.66 10.17 0.03
C THR A 30 0.60 10.96 -1.27
N THR A 31 -0.04 12.14 -1.31
CA THR A 31 -0.02 13.03 -2.47
C THR A 31 1.41 13.39 -2.86
N HIS A 32 2.25 13.78 -1.89
CA HIS A 32 3.66 14.06 -2.15
C HIS A 32 4.45 12.80 -2.56
N LEU A 33 4.16 11.65 -1.96
CA LEU A 33 4.77 10.37 -2.38
C LEU A 33 4.39 9.98 -3.79
N PHE A 34 3.19 10.31 -4.27
CA PHE A 34 2.80 10.02 -5.65
C PHE A 34 3.48 10.93 -6.67
N GLU A 35 3.89 12.14 -6.27
CA GLU A 35 4.68 13.04 -7.09
C GLU A 35 6.15 12.59 -7.17
N LEU A 36 6.70 12.15 -6.04
CA LEU A 36 8.11 11.74 -5.93
C LEU A 36 8.36 10.30 -6.40
N GLU A 37 7.45 9.38 -6.08
CA GLU A 37 7.58 7.93 -6.23
C GLU A 37 6.26 7.29 -6.73
N PRO A 38 5.78 7.66 -7.94
CA PRO A 38 4.45 7.26 -8.45
C PRO A 38 4.24 5.75 -8.58
N ASP A 39 5.31 5.00 -8.83
CA ASP A 39 5.26 3.57 -9.12
C ASP A 39 5.39 2.69 -7.87
N VAL A 40 5.61 3.30 -6.70
CA VAL A 40 5.72 2.57 -5.44
C VAL A 40 4.32 2.16 -4.96
N ILE A 41 3.93 0.95 -5.33
CA ILE A 41 2.64 0.35 -4.97
C ILE A 41 2.40 0.30 -3.45
N GLY A 42 3.48 0.19 -2.67
CA GLY A 42 3.43 0.17 -1.21
C GLY A 42 2.71 1.39 -0.60
N ASN A 43 2.89 2.57 -1.20
CA ASN A 43 2.26 3.81 -0.75
C ASN A 43 0.73 3.77 -0.93
N HIS A 44 0.28 3.23 -2.06
CA HIS A 44 -1.15 3.05 -2.35
C HIS A 44 -1.80 2.02 -1.42
N ILE A 45 -1.13 0.89 -1.19
CA ILE A 45 -1.59 -0.16 -0.27
C ILE A 45 -1.69 0.39 1.16
N LEU A 46 -0.68 1.15 1.59
CA LEU A 46 -0.65 1.73 2.93
C LEU A 46 -1.79 2.75 3.12
N LEU A 47 -2.04 3.62 2.14
CA LEU A 47 -3.17 4.56 2.18
C LEU A 47 -4.52 3.83 2.21
N CYS A 48 -4.71 2.79 1.38
CA CYS A 48 -5.90 1.93 1.42
C CYS A 48 -6.15 1.39 2.83
N ASN A 49 -5.11 0.84 3.46
CA ASN A 49 -5.20 0.25 4.79
C ASN A 49 -5.52 1.30 5.86
N ILE A 50 -4.95 2.50 5.76
CA ILE A 50 -5.24 3.61 6.68
C ILE A 50 -6.72 3.98 6.58
N TYR A 51 -7.25 4.19 5.37
CA TYR A 51 -8.68 4.49 5.18
C TYR A 51 -9.58 3.37 5.69
N ALA A 52 -9.29 2.12 5.35
CA ALA A 52 -10.04 0.96 5.84
C ALA A 52 -10.05 0.89 7.39
N SER A 53 -8.89 1.10 8.03
CA SER A 53 -8.77 1.08 9.49
C SER A 53 -9.52 2.22 10.20
N ALA A 54 -9.83 3.29 9.46
CA ALA A 54 -10.64 4.42 9.90
C ALA A 54 -12.12 4.28 9.53
N GLY A 55 -12.55 3.14 8.96
CA GLY A 55 -13.93 2.91 8.53
C GLY A 55 -14.32 3.62 7.22
N ARG A 56 -13.35 4.22 6.51
CA ARG A 56 -13.55 4.95 5.26
C ARG A 56 -13.42 4.01 4.06
N TRP A 57 -14.34 3.06 3.95
CA TRP A 57 -14.29 1.99 2.95
C TRP A 57 -14.45 2.49 1.51
N GLU A 58 -15.26 3.53 1.30
CA GLU A 58 -15.36 4.22 0.00
C GLU A 58 -14.01 4.79 -0.45
N ASP A 59 -13.32 5.52 0.42
CA ASP A 59 -11.99 6.09 0.08
C ASP A 59 -10.96 4.99 -0.20
N ALA A 60 -10.97 3.91 0.58
CA ALA A 60 -10.12 2.75 0.31
C ALA A 60 -10.43 2.12 -1.06
N SER A 61 -11.72 2.06 -1.45
CA SER A 61 -12.14 1.53 -2.74
C SER A 61 -11.73 2.42 -3.91
N VAL A 62 -11.76 3.75 -3.73
CA VAL A 62 -11.24 4.70 -4.73
C VAL A 62 -9.74 4.48 -4.95
N VAL A 63 -8.96 4.32 -3.89
CA VAL A 63 -7.51 4.05 -4.01
C VAL A 63 -7.25 2.72 -4.70
N LYS A 64 -8.02 1.65 -4.40
CA LYS A 64 -7.92 0.36 -5.11
C LYS A 64 -8.22 0.50 -6.60
N LYS A 65 -9.27 1.26 -6.96
CA LYS A 65 -9.62 1.51 -8.36
C LYS A 65 -8.49 2.24 -9.09
N LEU A 66 -7.89 3.25 -8.46
CA LEU A 66 -6.74 3.95 -9.01
C LEU A 66 -5.54 3.02 -9.23
N MET A 67 -5.27 2.10 -8.30
CA MET A 67 -4.22 1.09 -8.47
C MET A 67 -4.48 0.21 -9.69
N LEU A 68 -5.71 -0.28 -9.87
CA LEU A 68 -6.10 -1.09 -11.03
C LEU A 68 -5.98 -0.33 -12.34
N GLU A 69 -6.45 0.93 -12.38
CA GLU A 69 -6.35 1.80 -13.56
C GLU A 69 -4.89 2.09 -13.96
N LYS A 70 -3.99 2.16 -12.98
CA LYS A 70 -2.55 2.30 -13.20
C LYS A 70 -1.83 0.98 -13.48
N GLY A 71 -2.52 -0.16 -13.46
CA GLY A 71 -1.90 -1.49 -13.59
C GLY A 71 -1.02 -1.89 -12.41
N LEU A 72 -1.12 -1.19 -11.28
CA LEU A 72 -0.38 -1.49 -10.06
C LEU A 72 -1.01 -2.71 -9.36
N LYS A 73 -0.39 -3.88 -9.54
CA LYS A 73 -0.85 -5.14 -8.93
C LYS A 73 0.00 -5.51 -7.74
N LYS A 74 -0.66 -5.84 -6.62
CA LYS A 74 0.02 -6.44 -5.47
C LYS A 74 0.37 -7.88 -5.85
N ASN A 75 1.65 -8.24 -5.75
CA ASN A 75 2.05 -9.64 -5.86
C ASN A 75 1.29 -10.46 -4.82
N HIS A 76 0.83 -11.64 -5.24
CA HIS A 76 0.18 -12.55 -4.33
C HIS A 76 1.19 -13.02 -3.29
N ALA A 77 0.75 -13.15 -2.04
CA ALA A 77 1.58 -13.89 -1.09
C ALA A 77 1.51 -15.36 -1.49
N CYS A 78 2.66 -15.97 -1.73
CA CYS A 78 2.76 -17.38 -2.06
C CYS A 78 3.52 -18.11 -0.94
N SER A 79 2.99 -19.26 -0.53
CA SER A 79 3.73 -20.27 0.21
C SER A 79 3.57 -21.61 -0.49
N TRP A 80 4.57 -22.48 -0.43
CA TRP A 80 4.48 -23.81 -1.00
C TRP A 80 5.11 -24.83 -0.06
N PHE A 81 4.75 -26.10 -0.22
CA PHE A 81 5.49 -27.23 0.34
C PHE A 81 5.65 -28.34 -0.70
N GLU A 82 6.67 -29.16 -0.53
CA GLU A 82 7.01 -30.28 -1.41
C GLU A 82 6.85 -31.60 -0.64
N THR A 83 6.28 -32.62 -1.28
CA THR A 83 6.16 -33.97 -0.71
C THR A 83 7.41 -34.81 -1.00
N ASP A 84 7.58 -35.93 -0.29
CA ASP A 84 8.70 -36.86 -0.51
C ASP A 84 8.70 -37.47 -1.93
N GLU A 85 7.53 -37.52 -2.60
CA GLU A 85 7.40 -37.93 -4.00
C GLU A 85 7.71 -36.82 -5.02
N GLY A 86 8.11 -35.63 -4.55
CA GLY A 86 8.45 -34.47 -5.39
C GLY A 86 7.24 -33.67 -5.88
N VAL A 87 6.07 -33.81 -5.25
CA VAL A 87 4.87 -33.04 -5.61
C VAL A 87 4.88 -31.69 -4.88
N ILE A 88 4.74 -30.59 -5.63
CA ILE A 88 4.68 -29.23 -5.08
C ILE A 88 3.22 -28.80 -4.91
N HIS A 89 2.86 -28.38 -3.69
CA HIS A 89 1.58 -27.76 -3.37
C HIS A 89 1.77 -26.27 -3.12
N GLU A 90 1.16 -25.44 -3.98
CA GLU A 90 1.21 -23.97 -3.88
C GLU A 90 -0.06 -23.41 -3.21
N PHE A 91 0.14 -22.44 -2.32
CA PHE A 91 -0.92 -21.70 -1.63
C PHE A 91 -0.75 -20.22 -1.92
N LEU A 92 -1.76 -19.66 -2.59
CA LEU A 92 -1.81 -18.25 -2.94
C LEU A 92 -2.77 -17.51 -1.99
N CYS A 93 -2.30 -16.41 -1.40
CA CYS A 93 -3.06 -15.58 -0.49
C CYS A 93 -3.01 -14.11 -0.90
N GLY A 94 -4.20 -13.57 -1.21
CA GLY A 94 -4.40 -12.17 -1.54
C GLY A 94 -3.92 -11.79 -2.94
N GLY A 95 -4.76 -11.01 -3.64
CA GLY A 95 -4.49 -10.39 -4.93
C GLY A 95 -5.60 -9.37 -5.22
N TYR A 96 -5.28 -8.31 -5.96
CA TYR A 96 -6.25 -7.40 -6.57
C TYR A 96 -5.98 -7.35 -8.08
#